data_AF-A0A933XWR2-F1
#
_entry.id   AF-A0A933XWR2-F1
#
_cell.length_a   1.000
_cell.length_b   1.000
_cell.length_c   1.000
_cell.angle_alpha   90.00
_cell.angle_beta   90.00
_cell.angle_gamma   90.00
#
_symmetry.space_group_name_H-M   'P 1'
#
loop_
_entity.id
_entity.type
_entity.pdbx_description
1 polymer ?
#
loop_
_entity_poly.entity_id
_entity_poly.type
_entity_poly.pdbx_seq_one_letter_code
_entity_poly.pdbx_strand_id
1 'polypeptide(L)'
;MKLTRSGRTALWIVALLSALATAGVLALYDNVSTRKHEAQTSIVRLAPIDETTIDPKEWGKTFPRQYDSYLRTVDVERTKYGGSENVQKLDDDPLLRTLFAGYAFSIDYREERGHAYMLSDQRETERVTKKKQPGACLHCHASNVVAYREAGLEAGAPGKLTDALLSKDGIAQLMAGFEKLCAIPYDEVTKKVSHPVACLDCHDPESMAVRITKPGFLNGIRALASSSDPVPHLPSVERWRQGSKTTDYDPNRDASRQEMRSMVCGQCHVEYYFKGDGKLVTFPWQNGLKVENIEAYYEEVGFTDWTHAKSGAKVLKAQHPEFEMWSQGIHAKSGVSCADCHMPYKREGAQKFSDHHVNSPLLHVERSCQVCHPYSDTEVKSRVETIQARTKKLLDAAERATVDLIDALEKAKADGATESELAAASALQRRAQWRTDFVAAENSMGFHAPQEAARILGEAIDFARQGQIAVLSLGAKQQ
;
A
#
# COMPACT_ATOMS: atom_id res chain seq x y z
N MET A 1 48.34 -0.12 68.84
CA MET A 1 49.49 -0.47 67.97
C MET A 1 49.76 0.70 67.03
N LYS A 2 50.77 1.55 67.29
CA LYS A 2 51.12 2.67 66.39
C LYS A 2 51.91 2.10 65.22
N LEU A 3 51.32 2.03 64.02
CA LEU A 3 52.07 1.67 62.82
C LEU A 3 53.25 2.64 62.63
N THR A 4 54.44 2.08 62.44
CA THR A 4 55.65 2.84 62.11
C THR A 4 55.44 3.60 60.80
N ARG A 5 56.17 4.72 60.61
CA ARG A 5 56.07 5.59 59.42
C ARG A 5 56.20 4.78 58.10
N SER A 6 57.04 3.74 58.11
CA SER A 6 57.21 2.76 57.03
C SER A 6 55.96 1.91 56.75
N GLY A 7 55.24 1.43 57.77
CA GLY A 7 54.02 0.64 57.59
C GLY A 7 52.83 1.45 57.06
N ARG A 8 52.76 2.75 57.38
CA ARG A 8 51.78 3.67 56.78
C ARG A 8 52.06 3.93 55.31
N THR A 9 53.33 4.13 54.93
CA THR A 9 53.72 4.29 53.53
C THR A 9 53.44 3.03 52.71
N ALA A 10 53.70 1.84 53.26
CA ALA A 10 53.37 0.57 52.60
C ALA A 10 51.86 0.41 52.37
N LEU A 11 51.03 0.76 53.35
CA LEU A 11 49.57 0.75 53.20
C LEU A 11 49.08 1.74 52.13
N TRP A 12 49.66 2.94 52.06
CA TRP A 12 49.33 3.91 51.01
C TRP A 12 49.74 3.43 49.61
N ILE A 13 50.89 2.78 49.50
CA ILE A 13 51.35 2.18 48.24
C ILE A 13 50.41 1.05 47.82
N VAL A 14 50.03 0.15 48.73
CA VAL A 14 49.08 -0.93 48.45
C VAL A 14 47.70 -0.36 48.06
N ALA A 15 47.19 0.62 48.80
CA ALA A 15 45.93 1.28 48.48
C ALA A 15 45.95 1.95 47.10
N LEU A 16 47.05 2.63 46.76
CA LEU A 16 47.23 3.26 45.45
C LEU A 16 47.30 2.21 44.33
N LEU A 17 48.07 1.13 44.52
CA LEU A 17 48.17 0.04 43.55
C LEU A 17 46.83 -0.66 43.34
N SER A 18 46.07 -0.92 44.42
CA SER A 18 44.72 -1.49 44.33
C SER A 18 43.74 -0.55 43.63
N ALA A 19 43.82 0.76 43.88
CA ALA A 19 42.99 1.75 43.19
C ALA A 19 43.32 1.82 41.70
N LEU A 20 44.60 1.82 41.33
CA LEU A 20 45.04 1.81 39.93
C LEU A 20 44.64 0.52 39.21
N ALA A 21 44.78 -0.64 39.88
CA ALA A 21 44.33 -1.92 39.34
C ALA A 21 42.81 -1.94 39.12
N THR A 22 42.04 -1.42 40.09
CA THR A 22 40.57 -1.34 39.96
C THR A 22 40.16 -0.41 38.83
N ALA A 23 40.80 0.76 38.70
CA ALA A 23 40.56 1.68 37.59
C ALA A 23 40.89 1.04 36.23
N GLY A 24 41.99 0.28 36.15
CA GLY A 24 42.36 -0.48 34.95
C GLY A 24 41.34 -1.56 34.60
N VAL A 25 40.82 -2.29 35.58
CA VAL A 25 39.77 -3.31 35.37
C VAL A 25 38.45 -2.67 34.92
N LEU A 26 38.06 -1.53 35.50
CA LEU A 26 36.85 -0.81 35.10
C LEU A 26 36.97 -0.22 33.70
N ALA A 27 38.13 0.35 33.33
CA ALA A 27 38.39 0.84 31.98
C ALA A 27 38.39 -0.31 30.94
N LEU A 28 38.93 -1.47 31.29
CA LEU A 28 38.88 -2.65 30.44
C LEU A 28 37.45 -3.18 30.29
N TYR A 29 36.69 -3.22 31.39
CA TYR A 29 35.27 -3.63 31.36
C TYR A 29 34.45 -2.69 30.47
N ASP A 30 34.62 -1.37 30.61
CA ASP A 30 33.95 -0.37 29.79
C ASP A 30 34.31 -0.51 28.31
N ASN A 31 35.59 -0.71 27.99
CA ASN A 31 36.04 -0.96 26.62
C ASN A 31 35.43 -2.24 26.04
N VAL A 32 35.49 -3.36 26.77
CA VAL A 32 34.94 -4.65 26.32
C VAL A 32 33.42 -4.57 26.18
N SER A 33 32.72 -3.90 27.09
CA SER A 33 31.27 -3.69 27.03
C SER A 33 30.90 -2.85 25.80
N THR A 34 31.61 -1.75 25.58
CA THR A 34 31.44 -0.88 24.41
C THR A 34 31.70 -1.65 23.11
N ARG A 35 32.79 -2.42 23.01
CA ARG A 35 33.12 -3.21 21.82
C ARG A 35 32.14 -4.34 21.57
N LYS A 36 31.61 -4.97 22.63
CA LYS A 36 30.52 -5.95 22.50
C LYS A 36 29.23 -5.29 22.01
N HIS A 37 28.93 -4.08 22.47
CA HIS A 37 27.77 -3.31 22.01
C HIS A 37 27.92 -2.85 20.55
N GLU A 38 29.09 -2.35 20.17
CA GLU A 38 29.42 -2.02 18.77
C GLU A 38 29.39 -3.26 17.86
N ALA A 39 29.82 -4.41 18.34
CA ALA A 39 29.74 -5.68 17.60
C ALA A 39 28.29 -6.18 17.46
N GLN A 40 27.35 -5.73 18.31
CA GLN A 40 25.93 -5.99 18.14
C GLN A 40 25.29 -5.08 17.09
N THR A 41 25.87 -3.90 16.82
CA THR A 41 25.41 -3.01 15.76
C THR A 41 26.04 -3.40 14.41
N SER A 42 25.28 -4.11 13.57
CA SER A 42 25.72 -4.50 12.22
C SER A 42 25.63 -3.36 11.18
N ILE A 43 25.20 -2.16 11.58
CA ILE A 43 24.98 -1.00 10.70
C ILE A 43 26.03 0.06 11.03
N VAL A 44 26.93 0.32 10.09
CA VAL A 44 27.84 1.46 10.16
C VAL A 44 27.05 2.71 9.79
N ARG A 45 26.62 3.51 10.78
CA ARG A 45 25.89 4.77 10.54
C ARG A 45 26.87 5.89 10.19
N LEU A 46 26.77 6.41 8.98
CA LEU A 46 27.62 7.51 8.48
C LEU A 46 26.96 8.88 8.64
N ALA A 47 25.64 8.93 8.77
CA ALA A 47 24.86 10.14 9.06
C ALA A 47 23.84 9.88 10.16
N PRO A 48 23.56 10.85 11.05
CA PRO A 48 22.46 10.74 11.99
C PRO A 48 21.14 10.82 11.21
N ILE A 49 20.34 9.76 11.30
CA ILE A 49 18.97 9.71 10.79
C ILE A 49 18.04 9.40 11.95
N ASP A 50 16.87 10.01 11.95
CA ASP A 50 15.87 9.91 13.01
C ASP A 50 14.44 10.01 12.46
N GLU A 51 13.46 10.09 13.36
CA GLU A 51 12.04 10.17 13.04
C GLU A 51 11.61 11.44 12.31
N THR A 52 12.51 12.39 12.13
CA THR A 52 12.30 13.66 11.42
C THR A 52 13.04 13.70 10.08
N THR A 53 13.85 12.68 9.78
CA THR A 53 14.67 12.64 8.57
C THR A 53 13.87 12.15 7.37
N ILE A 54 13.24 13.08 6.64
CA ILE A 54 12.39 12.77 5.48
C ILE A 54 13.21 12.61 4.18
N ASP A 55 14.27 13.42 4.00
CA ASP A 55 15.04 13.46 2.75
C ASP A 55 15.80 12.13 2.55
N PRO A 56 15.46 11.31 1.53
CA PRO A 56 16.11 10.03 1.29
C PRO A 56 17.62 10.17 1.00
N LYS A 57 18.09 11.35 0.59
CA LYS A 57 19.52 11.63 0.39
C LYS A 57 20.32 11.49 1.68
N GLU A 58 19.75 11.88 2.82
CA GLU A 58 20.40 11.75 4.13
C GLU A 58 20.54 10.27 4.54
N TRP A 59 19.54 9.45 4.21
CA TRP A 59 19.61 7.99 4.36
C TRP A 59 20.67 7.38 3.44
N GLY A 60 20.77 7.87 2.21
CA GLY A 60 21.74 7.42 1.20
C GLY A 60 23.21 7.60 1.61
N LYS A 61 23.53 8.51 2.55
CA LYS A 61 24.88 8.62 3.13
C LYS A 61 25.30 7.35 3.86
N THR A 62 24.34 6.66 4.49
CA THR A 62 24.56 5.39 5.21
C THR A 62 24.22 4.19 4.33
N PHE A 63 23.19 4.29 3.47
CA PHE A 63 22.66 3.21 2.64
C PHE A 63 22.71 3.54 1.14
N PRO A 64 23.91 3.76 0.56
CA PRO A 64 24.03 4.28 -0.80
C PRO A 64 23.43 3.35 -1.86
N ARG A 65 23.51 2.02 -1.70
CA ARG A 65 22.99 1.08 -2.72
C ARG A 65 21.47 1.07 -2.80
N GLN A 66 20.82 1.08 -1.64
CA GLN A 66 19.37 1.18 -1.52
C GLN A 66 18.92 2.53 -2.11
N TYR A 67 19.59 3.61 -1.73
CA TYR A 67 19.28 4.95 -2.24
C TYR A 67 19.48 5.06 -3.76
N ASP A 68 20.60 4.59 -4.30
CA ASP A 68 20.87 4.59 -5.75
C ASP A 68 19.80 3.82 -6.51
N SER A 69 19.40 2.63 -6.01
CA SER A 69 18.30 1.87 -6.63
C SER A 69 16.93 2.56 -6.49
N TYR A 70 16.66 3.22 -5.37
CA TYR A 70 15.44 3.98 -5.17
C TYR A 70 15.33 5.16 -6.15
N LEU A 71 16.44 5.88 -6.39
CA LEU A 71 16.49 6.96 -7.38
C LEU A 71 16.18 6.50 -8.79
N ARG A 72 16.46 5.23 -9.12
CA ARG A 72 16.17 4.65 -10.44
C ARG A 72 14.68 4.48 -10.72
N THR A 73 13.79 4.68 -9.75
CA THR A 73 12.35 4.72 -10.03
C THR A 73 11.92 5.88 -10.95
N VAL A 74 12.86 6.71 -11.41
CA VAL A 74 12.67 7.62 -12.54
C VAL A 74 12.76 6.94 -13.92
N ASP A 75 13.36 5.76 -14.01
CA ASP A 75 13.58 5.00 -15.23
C ASP A 75 12.21 4.64 -15.85
N VAL A 76 12.09 4.86 -17.16
CA VAL A 76 10.85 4.57 -17.90
C VAL A 76 11.08 3.35 -18.78
N GLU A 77 10.44 2.24 -18.41
CA GLU A 77 10.53 0.98 -19.13
C GLU A 77 9.13 0.42 -19.40
N ARG A 78 8.92 -0.11 -20.61
CA ARG A 78 7.65 -0.68 -21.03
C ARG A 78 7.73 -2.21 -21.08
N THR A 79 6.70 -2.87 -20.57
CA THR A 79 6.42 -4.28 -20.80
C THR A 79 5.15 -4.43 -21.64
N LYS A 80 4.74 -5.66 -21.98
CA LYS A 80 3.60 -5.86 -22.89
C LYS A 80 2.28 -5.28 -22.39
N TYR A 81 2.00 -5.39 -21.08
CA TYR A 81 0.72 -5.03 -20.45
C TYR A 81 0.87 -4.09 -19.25
N GLY A 82 2.02 -3.46 -19.09
CA GLY A 82 2.27 -2.45 -18.05
C GLY A 82 3.57 -1.72 -18.36
N GLY A 83 3.91 -0.71 -17.59
CA GLY A 83 5.14 0.03 -17.79
C GLY A 83 5.34 1.14 -16.79
N SER A 84 6.07 2.18 -17.21
CA SER A 84 6.27 3.39 -16.40
C SER A 84 6.20 4.66 -17.26
N GLU A 85 5.54 4.57 -18.42
CA GLU A 85 5.32 5.68 -19.33
C GLU A 85 4.07 6.45 -18.88
N ASN A 86 4.08 7.78 -18.95
CA ASN A 86 2.93 8.61 -18.56
C ASN A 86 1.86 8.64 -19.65
N VAL A 87 1.24 7.48 -19.95
CA VAL A 87 0.24 7.32 -21.02
C VAL A 87 -1.17 7.51 -20.48
N GLN A 88 -2.03 8.20 -21.24
CA GLN A 88 -3.43 8.38 -20.89
C GLN A 88 -4.23 7.11 -21.20
N LYS A 89 -4.62 6.35 -20.17
CA LYS A 89 -5.42 5.11 -20.33
C LYS A 89 -6.78 5.41 -20.99
N LEU A 90 -7.35 6.59 -20.75
CA LEU A 90 -8.62 7.01 -21.34
C LEU A 90 -8.57 7.24 -22.87
N ASP A 91 -7.38 7.36 -23.45
CA ASP A 91 -7.19 7.51 -24.90
C ASP A 91 -6.94 6.14 -25.55
N ASP A 92 -6.21 5.26 -24.87
CA ASP A 92 -5.98 3.87 -25.30
C ASP A 92 -7.24 3.00 -25.17
N ASP A 93 -8.05 3.23 -24.13
CA ASP A 93 -9.36 2.63 -23.94
C ASP A 93 -10.45 3.70 -23.69
N PRO A 94 -11.13 4.13 -24.76
CA PRO A 94 -12.21 5.11 -24.67
C PRO A 94 -13.42 4.65 -23.83
N LEU A 95 -13.61 3.34 -23.59
CA LEU A 95 -14.72 2.83 -22.78
C LEU A 95 -14.64 3.30 -21.34
N LEU A 96 -13.43 3.52 -20.81
CA LEU A 96 -13.19 4.05 -19.47
C LEU A 96 -13.86 5.41 -19.24
N ARG A 97 -13.98 6.25 -20.29
CA ARG A 97 -14.68 7.53 -20.18
C ARG A 97 -16.18 7.35 -19.95
N THR A 98 -16.78 6.32 -20.54
CA THR A 98 -18.16 5.95 -20.28
C THR A 98 -18.30 5.31 -18.91
N LEU A 99 -17.45 4.35 -18.54
CA LEU A 99 -17.48 3.69 -17.23
C LEU A 99 -17.39 4.69 -16.08
N PHE A 100 -16.51 5.68 -16.18
CA PHE A 100 -16.32 6.67 -15.12
C PHE A 100 -17.14 7.94 -15.29
N ALA A 101 -18.17 7.94 -16.15
CA ALA A 101 -18.94 9.13 -16.46
C ALA A 101 -19.53 9.77 -15.18
N GLY A 102 -19.19 11.04 -14.96
CA GLY A 102 -19.58 11.80 -13.76
C GLY A 102 -18.55 11.79 -12.64
N TYR A 103 -17.45 11.06 -12.78
CA TYR A 103 -16.40 10.94 -11.76
C TYR A 103 -15.07 11.52 -12.25
N ALA A 104 -14.15 11.84 -11.32
CA ALA A 104 -12.87 12.47 -11.67
C ALA A 104 -12.02 11.60 -12.61
N PHE A 105 -12.14 10.27 -12.52
CA PHE A 105 -11.42 9.33 -13.38
C PHE A 105 -11.83 9.39 -14.86
N SER A 106 -12.98 9.96 -15.23
CA SER A 106 -13.31 10.18 -16.65
C SER A 106 -12.56 11.36 -17.26
N ILE A 107 -11.89 12.16 -16.43
CA ILE A 107 -11.13 13.35 -16.84
C ILE A 107 -9.68 12.95 -17.12
N ASP A 108 -9.05 12.25 -16.18
CA ASP A 108 -7.64 11.87 -16.27
C ASP A 108 -7.38 10.57 -15.49
N TYR A 109 -6.88 9.55 -16.18
CA TYR A 109 -6.48 8.28 -15.60
C TYR A 109 -5.31 7.71 -16.43
N ARG A 110 -4.11 7.75 -15.86
CA ARG A 110 -2.87 7.47 -16.57
C ARG A 110 -2.21 6.22 -16.05
N GLU A 111 -1.37 5.62 -16.89
CA GLU A 111 -0.47 4.55 -16.50
C GLU A 111 0.47 5.02 -15.39
N GLU A 112 0.65 4.13 -14.42
CA GLU A 112 1.45 4.31 -13.23
C GLU A 112 2.93 4.44 -13.62
N ARG A 113 3.68 5.17 -12.80
CA ARG A 113 5.13 5.33 -12.96
C ARG A 113 5.83 4.94 -11.67
N GLY A 114 7.16 4.91 -11.72
CA GLY A 114 7.94 4.61 -10.52
C GLY A 114 7.73 5.62 -9.39
N HIS A 115 8.02 5.19 -8.17
CA HIS A 115 7.76 5.92 -6.93
C HIS A 115 8.29 7.35 -6.89
N ALA A 116 9.37 7.68 -7.60
CA ALA A 116 9.87 9.06 -7.70
C ALA A 116 8.82 10.06 -8.20
N TYR A 117 7.85 9.62 -9.00
CA TYR A 117 6.84 10.48 -9.62
C TYR A 117 5.52 10.57 -8.85
N MET A 118 5.27 9.73 -7.84
CA MET A 118 3.93 9.63 -7.24
C MET A 118 3.39 10.96 -6.69
N LEU A 119 4.27 11.82 -6.15
CA LEU A 119 3.87 13.12 -5.61
C LEU A 119 3.62 14.14 -6.72
N SER A 120 4.48 14.17 -7.75
CA SER A 120 4.28 15.06 -8.89
C SER A 120 3.03 14.66 -9.67
N ASP A 121 2.83 13.37 -9.92
CA ASP A 121 1.66 12.85 -10.64
C ASP A 121 0.36 13.17 -9.90
N GLN A 122 0.37 13.05 -8.56
CA GLN A 122 -0.78 13.43 -7.74
C GLN A 122 -1.03 14.94 -7.71
N ARG A 123 0.00 15.79 -7.91
CA ARG A 123 -0.16 17.25 -8.03
C ARG A 123 -0.60 17.69 -9.42
N GLU A 124 -0.21 16.95 -10.45
CA GLU A 124 -0.40 17.32 -11.86
C GLU A 124 -1.68 16.74 -12.45
N THR A 125 -2.19 15.63 -11.91
CA THR A 125 -3.39 14.98 -12.45
C THR A 125 -4.59 15.92 -12.51
N GLU A 126 -5.34 15.84 -13.60
CA GLU A 126 -6.53 16.66 -13.75
C GLU A 126 -7.63 16.31 -12.74
N ARG A 127 -7.53 15.15 -12.09
CA ARG A 127 -8.41 14.74 -11.00
C ARG A 127 -8.32 15.66 -9.78
N VAL A 128 -7.18 16.31 -9.54
CA VAL A 128 -7.01 17.29 -8.45
C VAL A 128 -7.05 18.74 -8.93
N THR A 129 -6.64 19.00 -10.18
CA THR A 129 -6.58 20.38 -10.69
C THR A 129 -7.92 20.86 -11.25
N LYS A 130 -8.79 19.95 -11.70
CA LYS A 130 -10.15 20.28 -12.20
C LYS A 130 -11.28 19.90 -11.24
N LYS A 131 -11.00 19.16 -10.18
CA LYS A 131 -11.98 18.77 -9.14
C LYS A 131 -11.37 18.97 -7.75
N LYS A 132 -12.17 19.48 -6.82
CA LYS A 132 -11.74 19.59 -5.41
C LYS A 132 -11.59 18.19 -4.83
N GLN A 133 -10.41 17.87 -4.31
CA GLN A 133 -10.11 16.60 -3.67
C GLN A 133 -9.71 16.83 -2.20
N PRO A 134 -9.99 15.86 -1.31
CA PRO A 134 -9.57 15.94 0.07
C PRO A 134 -8.07 15.67 0.23
N GLY A 135 -7.50 16.12 1.34
CA GLY A 135 -6.11 15.88 1.74
C GLY A 135 -5.81 14.40 1.95
N ALA A 136 -6.85 13.57 2.08
CA ALA A 136 -6.77 12.12 2.04
C ALA A 136 -6.06 11.59 0.79
N CYS A 137 -6.14 12.30 -0.35
CA CYS A 137 -5.38 11.97 -1.56
C CYS A 137 -3.85 12.05 -1.39
N LEU A 138 -3.33 12.61 -0.29
CA LEU A 138 -1.90 12.63 0.01
C LEU A 138 -1.40 11.35 0.70
N HIS A 139 -2.31 10.50 1.21
CA HIS A 139 -1.98 9.40 2.11
C HIS A 139 -0.94 8.43 1.53
N CYS A 140 -1.08 8.12 0.24
CA CYS A 140 -0.25 7.14 -0.46
C CYS A 140 0.78 7.76 -1.42
N HIS A 141 0.79 9.09 -1.57
CA HIS A 141 1.56 9.79 -2.62
C HIS A 141 2.72 10.61 -2.06
N ALA A 142 2.97 10.55 -0.75
CA ALA A 142 4.00 11.35 -0.10
C ALA A 142 4.60 10.63 1.11
N SER A 143 5.81 11.06 1.46
CA SER A 143 6.35 10.84 2.79
C SER A 143 5.67 11.79 3.78
N ASN A 144 4.61 11.31 4.42
CA ASN A 144 3.68 12.11 5.21
C ASN A 144 3.72 11.80 6.72
N VAL A 145 4.60 10.90 7.17
CA VAL A 145 4.75 10.53 8.59
C VAL A 145 4.98 11.76 9.46
N VAL A 146 5.95 12.60 9.08
CA VAL A 146 6.27 13.83 9.81
C VAL A 146 5.12 14.83 9.73
N ALA A 147 4.55 15.06 8.53
CA ALA A 147 3.45 16.00 8.34
C ALA A 147 2.21 15.61 9.17
N TYR A 148 1.87 14.32 9.26
CA TYR A 148 0.83 13.85 10.17
C TYR A 148 1.22 14.10 11.62
N ARG A 149 2.42 13.72 12.06
CA ARG A 149 2.80 13.91 13.46
C ARG A 149 2.82 15.39 13.88
N GLU A 150 3.29 16.29 13.03
CA GLU A 150 3.21 17.74 13.24
C GLU A 150 1.75 18.20 13.36
N ALA A 151 0.88 17.80 12.43
CA ALA A 151 -0.53 18.14 12.47
C ALA A 151 -1.24 17.58 13.71
N GLY A 152 -0.84 16.40 14.19
CA GLY A 152 -1.32 15.79 15.42
C GLY A 152 -0.87 16.54 16.68
N LEU A 153 0.40 16.95 16.73
CA LEU A 153 0.92 17.80 17.81
C LEU A 153 0.19 19.15 17.86
N GLU A 154 -0.02 19.78 16.69
CA GLU A 154 -0.83 21.00 16.58
C GLU A 154 -2.29 20.78 17.03
N ALA A 155 -2.81 19.56 16.90
CA ALA A 155 -4.14 19.17 17.36
C ALA A 155 -4.19 18.78 18.84
N GLY A 156 -3.06 18.86 19.56
CA GLY A 156 -2.97 18.57 21.00
C GLY A 156 -2.56 17.14 21.35
N ALA A 157 -2.07 16.34 20.41
CA ALA A 157 -1.47 15.04 20.72
C ALA A 157 -0.22 15.21 21.62
N PRO A 158 0.04 14.29 22.55
CA PRO A 158 1.17 14.39 23.49
C PRO A 158 2.52 14.11 22.83
N GLY A 159 3.60 14.39 23.57
CA GLY A 159 4.96 14.01 23.19
C GLY A 159 5.69 15.05 22.34
N LYS A 160 6.70 14.59 21.61
CA LYS A 160 7.57 15.37 20.72
C LYS A 160 7.72 14.63 19.39
N LEU A 161 8.05 15.38 18.35
CA LEU A 161 8.29 14.82 17.01
C LEU A 161 9.48 13.84 16.97
N THR A 162 10.42 13.99 17.90
CA THR A 162 11.59 13.10 18.05
C THR A 162 11.27 11.78 18.76
N ASP A 163 10.07 11.61 19.31
CA ASP A 163 9.69 10.35 19.94
C ASP A 163 9.63 9.24 18.88
N ALA A 164 9.97 8.01 19.26
CA ALA A 164 9.86 6.85 18.37
C ALA A 164 8.44 6.73 17.81
N LEU A 165 8.30 6.48 16.51
CA LEU A 165 6.99 6.46 15.84
C LEU A 165 6.03 5.46 16.49
N LEU A 166 6.53 4.28 16.84
CA LEU A 166 5.75 3.19 17.42
C LEU A 166 5.53 3.32 18.93
N SER A 167 5.97 4.42 19.54
CA SER A 167 5.61 4.75 20.93
C SER A 167 4.13 5.13 21.03
N LYS A 168 3.57 5.10 22.25
CA LYS A 168 2.20 5.53 22.51
C LYS A 168 1.93 6.95 22.00
N ASP A 169 2.87 7.87 22.28
CA ASP A 169 2.73 9.28 21.88
C ASP A 169 2.96 9.45 20.37
N GLY A 170 3.94 8.74 19.78
CA GLY A 170 4.17 8.74 18.33
C GLY A 170 2.96 8.28 17.52
N ILE A 171 2.30 7.20 17.94
CA ILE A 171 1.06 6.71 17.31
C ILE A 171 -0.09 7.70 17.54
N ALA A 172 -0.22 8.28 18.74
CA ALA A 172 -1.26 9.29 19.00
C ALA A 172 -1.12 10.52 18.09
N GLN A 173 0.11 11.02 17.90
CA GLN A 173 0.42 12.11 16.96
C GLN A 173 0.06 11.73 15.53
N LEU A 174 0.48 10.54 15.07
CA LEU A 174 0.25 10.05 13.72
C LEU A 174 -1.26 9.95 13.41
N MET A 175 -2.04 9.35 14.31
CA MET A 175 -3.48 9.14 14.09
C MET A 175 -4.26 10.46 14.12
N ALA A 176 -3.99 11.34 15.10
CA ALA A 176 -4.64 12.65 15.18
C ALA A 176 -4.34 13.53 13.96
N GLY A 177 -3.09 13.49 13.48
CA GLY A 177 -2.68 14.20 12.27
C GLY A 177 -3.31 13.66 11.00
N PHE A 178 -3.40 12.34 10.87
CA PHE A 178 -4.10 11.69 9.77
C PHE A 178 -5.56 12.13 9.69
N GLU A 179 -6.27 12.12 10.83
CA GLU A 179 -7.66 12.58 10.88
C GLU A 179 -7.81 14.05 10.48
N LYS A 180 -6.92 14.92 10.98
CA LYS A 180 -6.92 16.35 10.66
C LYS A 180 -6.62 16.61 9.19
N LEU A 181 -5.55 16.03 8.65
CA LEU A 181 -5.09 16.33 7.29
C LEU A 181 -5.97 15.68 6.22
N CYS A 182 -6.63 14.56 6.48
CA CYS A 182 -7.58 13.97 5.53
C CYS A 182 -8.75 14.91 5.20
N ALA A 183 -9.23 15.66 6.19
CA ALA A 183 -10.41 16.53 6.05
C ALA A 183 -10.14 17.87 5.35
N ILE A 184 -8.88 18.29 5.26
CA ILE A 184 -8.48 19.58 4.66
C ILE A 184 -8.38 19.44 3.13
N PRO A 185 -8.67 20.47 2.32
CA PRO A 185 -8.48 20.43 0.86
C PRO A 185 -7.05 20.03 0.44
N TYR A 186 -6.94 19.20 -0.61
CA TYR A 186 -5.65 18.66 -1.08
C TYR A 186 -4.63 19.74 -1.45
N ASP A 187 -5.06 20.84 -2.06
CA ASP A 187 -4.23 21.97 -2.49
C ASP A 187 -3.58 22.73 -1.32
N GLU A 188 -4.12 22.60 -0.11
CA GLU A 188 -3.51 23.09 1.12
C GLU A 188 -2.55 22.06 1.70
N VAL A 189 -2.97 20.80 1.81
CA VAL A 189 -2.19 19.75 2.49
C VAL A 189 -0.95 19.35 1.69
N THR A 190 -1.00 19.33 0.36
CA THR A 190 0.14 18.97 -0.50
C THR A 190 1.35 19.89 -0.29
N LYS A 191 1.16 21.11 0.24
CA LYS A 191 2.23 22.07 0.55
C LYS A 191 3.03 21.70 1.81
N LYS A 192 2.50 20.79 2.65
CA LYS A 192 3.15 20.31 3.88
C LYS A 192 4.16 19.19 3.64
N VAL A 193 4.31 18.72 2.41
CA VAL A 193 5.25 17.64 2.06
C VAL A 193 6.12 18.01 0.86
N SER A 194 7.36 17.54 0.88
CA SER A 194 8.35 17.81 -0.18
C SER A 194 8.72 16.58 -0.99
N HIS A 195 8.54 15.37 -0.46
CA HIS A 195 8.98 14.13 -1.09
C HIS A 195 7.82 13.15 -1.34
N PRO A 196 7.88 12.35 -2.42
CA PRO A 196 7.11 11.12 -2.52
C PRO A 196 7.44 10.17 -1.36
N VAL A 197 6.81 9.00 -1.29
CA VAL A 197 7.16 7.95 -0.32
C VAL A 197 8.68 7.73 -0.31
N ALA A 198 9.27 7.78 0.87
CA ALA A 198 10.71 7.76 1.12
C ALA A 198 11.06 6.66 2.14
N CYS A 199 12.33 6.63 2.57
CA CYS A 199 12.85 5.60 3.47
C CYS A 199 12.06 5.50 4.79
N LEU A 200 11.69 6.65 5.36
CA LEU A 200 11.01 6.77 6.66
C LEU A 200 9.61 6.12 6.69
N ASP A 201 8.94 6.01 5.53
CA ASP A 201 7.61 5.43 5.40
C ASP A 201 7.60 3.90 5.54
N CYS A 202 8.77 3.27 5.39
CA CYS A 202 8.93 1.82 5.37
C CYS A 202 9.93 1.33 6.42
N HIS A 203 10.89 2.17 6.83
CA HIS A 203 11.99 1.79 7.72
C HIS A 203 12.01 2.60 9.00
N ASP A 204 12.32 1.89 10.08
CA ASP A 204 12.70 2.49 11.34
C ASP A 204 14.10 3.10 11.25
N PRO A 205 14.30 4.40 11.55
CA PRO A 205 15.59 5.08 11.36
C PRO A 205 16.68 4.56 12.30
N GLU A 206 16.32 3.95 13.43
CA GLU A 206 17.28 3.39 14.37
C GLU A 206 17.69 1.97 13.94
N SER A 207 16.72 1.08 13.78
CA SER A 207 16.99 -0.35 13.58
C SER A 207 17.04 -0.79 12.12
N MET A 208 16.58 0.03 11.18
CA MET A 208 16.25 -0.33 9.78
C MET A 208 15.18 -1.42 9.65
N ALA A 209 14.53 -1.80 10.75
CA ALA A 209 13.41 -2.73 10.71
C ALA A 209 12.32 -2.17 9.78
N VAL A 210 11.69 -3.06 9.01
CA VAL A 210 10.52 -2.70 8.23
C VAL A 210 9.38 -2.42 9.20
N ARG A 211 8.67 -1.32 9.00
CA ARG A 211 7.54 -0.89 9.83
C ARG A 211 6.41 -0.34 8.98
N ILE A 212 5.19 -0.43 9.51
CA ILE A 212 3.99 0.22 8.99
C ILE A 212 3.87 1.59 9.65
N THR A 213 3.71 2.60 8.80
CA THR A 213 3.62 4.01 9.17
C THR A 213 2.34 4.68 8.68
N LYS A 214 1.55 4.04 7.82
CA LYS A 214 0.29 4.59 7.29
C LYS A 214 -0.93 4.20 8.14
N PRO A 215 -1.64 5.16 8.75
CA PRO A 215 -2.86 4.91 9.53
C PRO A 215 -3.98 4.14 8.82
N GLY A 216 -4.17 4.35 7.51
CA GLY A 216 -5.17 3.63 6.72
C GLY A 216 -4.98 2.11 6.81
N PHE A 217 -3.73 1.65 6.67
CA PHE A 217 -3.40 0.23 6.80
C PHE A 217 -3.49 -0.28 8.22
N LEU A 218 -3.02 0.48 9.22
CA LEU A 218 -3.15 0.08 10.63
C LEU A 218 -4.62 -0.16 11.00
N ASN A 219 -5.53 0.69 10.52
CA ASN A 219 -6.97 0.53 10.71
C ASN A 219 -7.53 -0.63 9.89
N GLY A 220 -7.16 -0.72 8.61
CA GLY A 220 -7.62 -1.77 7.69
C GLY A 220 -7.23 -3.17 8.16
N ILE A 221 -5.95 -3.38 8.50
CA ILE A 221 -5.47 -4.70 8.93
C ILE A 221 -6.07 -5.14 10.26
N ARG A 222 -6.39 -4.19 11.14
CA ARG A 222 -7.12 -4.47 12.39
C ARG A 222 -8.57 -4.87 12.12
N ALA A 223 -9.23 -4.21 11.17
CA ALA A 223 -10.56 -4.59 10.72
C ALA A 223 -10.54 -6.00 10.10
N LEU A 224 -9.58 -6.29 9.23
CA LEU A 224 -9.39 -7.63 8.66
C LEU A 224 -9.12 -8.69 9.74
N ALA A 225 -8.23 -8.40 10.69
CA ALA A 225 -7.93 -9.34 11.77
C ALA A 225 -9.17 -9.68 12.60
N SER A 226 -10.07 -8.70 12.77
CA SER A 226 -11.34 -8.85 13.48
C SER A 226 -12.46 -9.51 12.66
N SER A 227 -12.31 -9.59 11.33
CA SER A 227 -13.28 -10.26 10.45
C SER A 227 -13.25 -11.79 10.63
N SER A 228 -14.26 -12.47 10.09
CA SER A 228 -14.32 -13.93 10.04
C SER A 228 -13.70 -14.54 8.78
N ASP A 229 -13.23 -13.73 7.83
CA ASP A 229 -12.68 -14.22 6.56
C ASP A 229 -11.31 -14.91 6.81
N PRO A 230 -11.11 -16.16 6.38
CA PRO A 230 -9.83 -16.86 6.56
C PRO A 230 -8.70 -16.16 5.79
N VAL A 231 -7.58 -15.91 6.46
CA VAL A 231 -6.38 -15.29 5.86
C VAL A 231 -5.16 -16.19 6.02
N PRO A 232 -5.13 -17.38 5.37
CA PRO A 232 -4.05 -18.35 5.55
C PRO A 232 -2.68 -17.84 5.08
N HIS A 233 -2.65 -16.81 4.23
CA HIS A 233 -1.43 -16.11 3.80
C HIS A 233 -0.90 -15.11 4.86
N LEU A 234 -1.66 -14.85 5.92
CA LEU A 234 -1.27 -14.04 7.09
C LEU A 234 -1.33 -14.87 8.40
N PRO A 235 -0.39 -15.81 8.63
CA PRO A 235 -0.38 -16.62 9.84
C PRO A 235 -0.36 -15.83 11.15
N SER A 236 0.16 -14.61 11.17
CA SER A 236 0.14 -13.74 12.36
C SER A 236 -1.27 -13.35 12.79
N VAL A 237 -2.15 -13.03 11.82
CA VAL A 237 -3.55 -12.73 12.07
C VAL A 237 -4.26 -13.97 12.62
N GLU A 238 -4.04 -15.14 12.04
CA GLU A 238 -4.64 -16.40 12.53
C GLU A 238 -4.16 -16.76 13.95
N ARG A 239 -2.87 -16.56 14.26
CA ARG A 239 -2.35 -16.71 15.62
C ARG A 239 -2.99 -15.74 16.59
N TRP A 240 -3.13 -14.48 16.21
CA TRP A 240 -3.83 -13.48 17.03
C TRP A 240 -5.29 -13.87 17.26
N ARG A 241 -5.98 -14.39 16.22
CA ARG A 241 -7.37 -14.86 16.31
C ARG A 241 -7.56 -16.02 17.28
N GLN A 242 -6.55 -16.86 17.47
CA GLN A 242 -6.54 -17.98 18.41
C GLN A 242 -6.09 -17.58 19.82
N GLY A 243 -5.49 -16.40 19.99
CA GLY A 243 -5.00 -15.89 21.26
C GLY A 243 -6.08 -15.22 22.12
N SER A 244 -5.64 -14.54 23.18
CA SER A 244 -6.53 -13.87 24.15
C SER A 244 -7.25 -12.64 23.61
N LYS A 245 -6.78 -12.06 22.49
CA LYS A 245 -7.28 -10.81 21.88
C LYS A 245 -7.39 -9.63 22.88
N THR A 246 -6.53 -9.61 23.90
CA THR A 246 -6.53 -8.55 24.92
C THR A 246 -6.05 -7.20 24.40
N THR A 247 -5.31 -7.21 23.30
CA THR A 247 -4.87 -6.02 22.56
C THR A 247 -5.23 -6.19 21.09
N ASP A 248 -5.57 -5.08 20.45
CA ASP A 248 -5.79 -5.05 19.00
C ASP A 248 -4.58 -5.62 18.24
N TYR A 249 -4.86 -6.27 17.11
CA TYR A 249 -3.82 -6.70 16.19
C TYR A 249 -3.00 -5.49 15.72
N ASP A 250 -1.67 -5.61 15.80
CA ASP A 250 -0.73 -4.60 15.35
C ASP A 250 0.35 -5.26 14.48
N PRO A 251 0.44 -4.95 13.17
CA PRO A 251 1.41 -5.57 12.29
C PRO A 251 2.86 -5.29 12.72
N ASN A 252 3.13 -4.15 13.36
CA ASN A 252 4.49 -3.81 13.83
C ASN A 252 4.95 -4.67 15.02
N ARG A 253 4.02 -5.34 15.71
CA ARG A 253 4.30 -6.21 16.86
C ARG A 253 4.10 -7.68 16.52
N ASP A 254 3.03 -8.00 15.79
CA ASP A 254 2.52 -9.36 15.67
C ASP A 254 2.91 -10.04 14.35
N ALA A 255 3.15 -9.27 13.29
CA ALA A 255 3.46 -9.81 11.97
C ALA A 255 4.88 -10.38 11.91
N SER A 256 5.06 -11.46 11.15
CA SER A 256 6.39 -11.95 10.82
C SER A 256 7.12 -11.01 9.86
N ARG A 257 8.44 -11.10 9.81
CA ARG A 257 9.25 -10.38 8.82
C ARG A 257 8.81 -10.66 7.37
N GLN A 258 8.32 -11.86 7.08
CA GLN A 258 7.85 -12.21 5.74
C GLN A 258 6.51 -11.55 5.41
N GLU A 259 5.59 -11.48 6.37
CA GLU A 259 4.34 -10.75 6.19
C GLU A 259 4.59 -9.24 6.02
N MET A 260 5.51 -8.67 6.81
CA MET A 260 5.91 -7.26 6.70
C MET A 260 6.45 -6.88 5.31
N ARG A 261 7.04 -7.83 4.57
CA ARG A 261 7.52 -7.65 3.19
C ARG A 261 6.40 -7.52 2.14
N SER A 262 5.15 -7.82 2.51
CA SER A 262 3.96 -7.49 1.72
C SER A 262 3.15 -6.36 2.36
N MET A 263 3.00 -6.34 3.69
CA MET A 263 2.22 -5.33 4.40
C MET A 263 2.76 -3.91 4.19
N VAL A 264 4.08 -3.74 4.01
CA VAL A 264 4.67 -2.43 3.71
C VAL A 264 4.20 -1.86 2.37
N CYS A 265 3.92 -2.73 1.39
CA CYS A 265 3.32 -2.36 0.10
C CYS A 265 1.81 -2.11 0.25
N GLY A 266 1.14 -2.95 1.05
CA GLY A 266 -0.28 -2.82 1.39
C GLY A 266 -0.63 -1.52 2.13
N GLN A 267 0.36 -0.74 2.57
CA GLN A 267 0.13 0.62 3.04
C GLN A 267 -0.57 1.53 2.02
N CYS A 268 -0.35 1.26 0.73
CA CYS A 268 -0.81 2.08 -0.37
C CYS A 268 -1.52 1.27 -1.47
N HIS A 269 -1.00 0.08 -1.78
CA HIS A 269 -1.45 -0.78 -2.89
C HIS A 269 -2.66 -1.64 -2.50
N VAL A 270 -3.78 -0.95 -2.27
CA VAL A 270 -5.03 -1.52 -1.75
C VAL A 270 -6.24 -0.77 -2.27
N GLU A 271 -7.41 -1.41 -2.17
CA GLU A 271 -8.70 -0.74 -2.31
C GLU A 271 -8.99 0.16 -1.10
N TYR A 272 -9.57 1.33 -1.36
CA TYR A 272 -9.94 2.28 -0.32
C TYR A 272 -11.09 3.20 -0.71
N TYR A 273 -11.76 3.73 0.30
CA TYR A 273 -12.71 4.84 0.16
C TYR A 273 -12.48 5.93 1.20
N PHE A 274 -13.14 7.08 1.00
CA PHE A 274 -13.14 8.19 1.94
C PHE A 274 -14.35 8.14 2.86
N LYS A 275 -14.13 7.75 4.12
CA LYS A 275 -15.19 7.58 5.13
C LYS A 275 -15.60 8.90 5.77
N GLY A 276 -16.91 9.14 5.77
CA GLY A 276 -17.54 10.26 6.47
C GLY A 276 -17.12 11.65 5.97
N ASP A 277 -17.50 12.67 6.74
CA ASP A 277 -17.20 14.06 6.39
C ASP A 277 -15.71 14.40 6.53
N GLY A 278 -15.00 13.69 7.42
CA GLY A 278 -13.55 13.80 7.58
C GLY A 278 -12.74 13.19 6.44
N LYS A 279 -13.39 12.53 5.47
CA LYS A 279 -12.76 11.88 4.31
C LYS A 279 -11.60 10.95 4.67
N LEU A 280 -11.74 10.21 5.77
CA LEU A 280 -10.67 9.32 6.25
C LEU A 280 -10.44 8.20 5.26
N VAL A 281 -9.18 8.00 4.85
CA VAL A 281 -8.79 6.83 4.05
C VAL A 281 -9.11 5.56 4.85
N THR A 282 -10.02 4.75 4.32
CA THR A 282 -10.51 3.55 5.00
C THR A 282 -10.46 2.37 4.03
N PHE A 283 -9.85 1.27 4.48
CA PHE A 283 -9.81 0.03 3.73
C PHE A 283 -11.05 -0.81 4.11
N PRO A 284 -11.88 -1.23 3.14
CA PRO A 284 -13.19 -1.86 3.38
C PRO A 284 -13.08 -3.36 3.74
N TRP A 285 -12.17 -3.72 4.64
CA TRP A 285 -11.81 -5.11 4.94
C TRP A 285 -12.58 -5.73 6.11
N GLN A 286 -13.64 -5.07 6.59
CA GLN A 286 -14.44 -5.50 7.75
C GLN A 286 -15.05 -6.89 7.54
N ASN A 287 -15.37 -7.24 6.29
CA ASN A 287 -15.93 -8.53 5.91
C ASN A 287 -14.90 -9.47 5.25
N GLY A 288 -13.64 -9.04 5.07
CA GLY A 288 -12.59 -9.79 4.38
C GLY A 288 -12.04 -9.08 3.14
N LEU A 289 -11.13 -9.74 2.42
CA LEU A 289 -10.40 -9.14 1.28
C LEU A 289 -10.99 -9.43 -0.10
N LYS A 290 -11.95 -10.35 -0.20
CA LYS A 290 -12.56 -10.72 -1.49
C LYS A 290 -13.44 -9.60 -2.02
N VAL A 291 -13.57 -9.53 -3.34
CA VAL A 291 -14.37 -8.49 -4.02
C VAL A 291 -15.84 -8.47 -3.55
N GLU A 292 -16.42 -9.63 -3.22
CA GLU A 292 -17.78 -9.74 -2.68
C GLU A 292 -17.87 -9.33 -1.22
N ASN A 293 -16.83 -9.59 -0.43
CA ASN A 293 -16.77 -9.17 0.98
C ASN A 293 -16.73 -7.64 1.08
N ILE A 294 -15.90 -7.02 0.24
CA ILE A 294 -15.80 -5.56 0.13
C ILE A 294 -17.11 -4.96 -0.40
N GLU A 295 -17.71 -5.56 -1.43
CA GLU A 295 -19.02 -5.12 -1.92
C GLU A 295 -20.09 -5.18 -0.82
N ALA A 296 -20.18 -6.31 -0.11
CA ALA A 296 -21.14 -6.50 0.98
C ALA A 296 -20.95 -5.47 2.09
N TYR A 297 -19.70 -5.12 2.42
CA TYR A 297 -19.42 -4.03 3.36
C TYR A 297 -19.95 -2.69 2.84
N TYR A 298 -19.69 -2.35 1.58
CA TYR A 298 -20.20 -1.11 0.98
C TYR A 298 -21.74 -1.07 0.94
N GLU A 299 -22.40 -2.20 0.74
CA GLU A 299 -23.86 -2.32 0.85
C GLU A 299 -24.34 -2.09 2.30
N GLU A 300 -23.70 -2.73 3.28
CA GLU A 300 -24.03 -2.59 4.71
C GLU A 300 -23.98 -1.12 5.17
N VAL A 301 -22.95 -0.39 4.77
CA VAL A 301 -22.79 1.03 5.13
C VAL A 301 -23.51 1.99 4.18
N GLY A 302 -24.20 1.48 3.15
CA GLY A 302 -24.91 2.28 2.16
C GLY A 302 -24.01 3.22 1.35
N PHE A 303 -22.76 2.82 1.11
CA PHE A 303 -21.75 3.67 0.48
C PHE A 303 -21.93 3.76 -1.04
N THR A 304 -21.55 4.90 -1.61
CA THR A 304 -21.53 5.14 -3.06
C THR A 304 -20.49 6.21 -3.34
N ASP A 305 -19.59 5.96 -4.28
CA ASP A 305 -18.58 6.94 -4.68
C ASP A 305 -19.21 8.06 -5.52
N TRP A 306 -20.01 7.68 -6.53
CA TRP A 306 -20.76 8.64 -7.33
C TRP A 306 -22.03 8.05 -7.93
N THR A 307 -22.90 8.95 -8.39
CA THR A 307 -24.03 8.61 -9.25
C THR A 307 -23.57 8.73 -10.70
N HIS A 308 -23.63 7.63 -11.43
CA HIS A 308 -23.16 7.53 -12.80
C HIS A 308 -23.94 8.47 -13.72
N ALA A 309 -23.24 9.34 -14.47
CA ALA A 309 -23.88 10.47 -15.15
C ALA A 309 -24.87 10.08 -16.27
N LYS A 310 -24.61 8.96 -16.96
CA LYS A 310 -25.48 8.46 -18.05
C LYS A 310 -26.68 7.67 -17.52
N SER A 311 -26.40 6.53 -16.88
CA SER A 311 -27.43 5.62 -16.38
C SER A 311 -28.15 6.07 -15.10
N GLY A 312 -27.57 6.97 -14.30
CA GLY A 312 -28.11 7.34 -12.99
C GLY A 312 -27.88 6.31 -11.88
N ALA A 313 -27.18 5.21 -12.15
CA ALA A 313 -26.90 4.19 -11.14
C ALA A 313 -25.93 4.71 -10.06
N LYS A 314 -26.14 4.32 -8.81
CA LYS A 314 -25.19 4.54 -7.72
C LYS A 314 -24.08 3.51 -7.80
N VAL A 315 -22.85 3.91 -8.10
CA VAL A 315 -21.75 3.00 -8.41
C VAL A 315 -20.56 3.17 -7.44
N LEU A 316 -19.65 2.19 -7.48
CA LEU A 316 -18.42 2.13 -6.69
C LEU A 316 -17.22 2.31 -7.62
N LYS A 317 -16.13 2.89 -7.09
CA LYS A 317 -14.82 2.88 -7.73
C LYS A 317 -13.95 1.87 -6.99
N ALA A 318 -13.23 1.04 -7.74
CA ALA A 318 -12.12 0.26 -7.19
C ALA A 318 -10.78 0.96 -7.48
N GLN A 319 -9.86 0.99 -6.51
CA GLN A 319 -8.54 1.57 -6.65
C GLN A 319 -7.50 0.50 -6.34
N HIS A 320 -6.63 0.21 -7.31
CA HIS A 320 -5.41 -0.59 -7.18
C HIS A 320 -5.41 -1.65 -6.06
N PRO A 321 -6.31 -2.65 -6.12
CA PRO A 321 -6.48 -3.66 -5.07
C PRO A 321 -5.42 -4.76 -5.13
N GLU A 322 -4.13 -4.39 -5.22
CA GLU A 322 -3.06 -5.38 -5.38
C GLU A 322 -2.95 -6.29 -4.15
N PHE A 323 -3.02 -5.76 -2.92
CA PHE A 323 -2.93 -6.58 -1.72
C PHE A 323 -4.09 -7.59 -1.65
N GLU A 324 -5.31 -7.15 -1.96
CA GLU A 324 -6.52 -7.96 -1.99
C GLU A 324 -6.42 -9.06 -3.05
N MET A 325 -6.04 -8.69 -4.28
CA MET A 325 -5.91 -9.62 -5.40
C MET A 325 -4.77 -10.61 -5.18
N TRP A 326 -3.58 -10.14 -4.78
CA TRP A 326 -2.44 -11.00 -4.42
C TRP A 326 -2.81 -12.00 -3.34
N SER A 327 -3.60 -11.60 -2.34
CA SER A 327 -4.06 -12.46 -1.25
C SER A 327 -4.89 -13.67 -1.72
N GLN A 328 -5.49 -13.60 -2.91
CA GLN A 328 -6.22 -14.72 -3.53
C GLN A 328 -5.33 -15.63 -4.37
N GLY A 329 -4.06 -15.25 -4.56
CA GLY A 329 -3.09 -15.90 -5.43
C GLY A 329 -2.34 -17.07 -4.79
N ILE A 330 -1.79 -17.93 -5.64
CA ILE A 330 -0.96 -19.07 -5.20
C ILE A 330 0.36 -18.61 -4.56
N HIS A 331 0.91 -17.47 -5.00
CA HIS A 331 2.12 -16.89 -4.45
C HIS A 331 1.92 -16.48 -2.98
N ALA A 332 0.86 -15.71 -2.69
CA ALA A 332 0.51 -15.35 -1.30
C ALA A 332 0.24 -16.59 -0.44
N LYS A 333 -0.55 -17.54 -0.96
CA LYS A 333 -0.83 -18.81 -0.27
C LYS A 333 0.43 -19.63 0.04
N SER A 334 1.47 -19.45 -0.76
CA SER A 334 2.79 -20.10 -0.58
C SER A 334 3.77 -19.25 0.24
N GLY A 335 3.33 -18.11 0.79
CA GLY A 335 4.15 -17.22 1.60
C GLY A 335 5.10 -16.32 0.81
N VAL A 336 4.96 -16.21 -0.51
CA VAL A 336 5.78 -15.32 -1.36
C VAL A 336 5.27 -13.89 -1.24
N SER A 337 6.16 -12.98 -0.82
CA SER A 337 5.85 -11.58 -0.55
C SER A 337 6.00 -10.68 -1.78
N CYS A 338 5.41 -9.49 -1.74
CA CYS A 338 5.58 -8.47 -2.78
C CYS A 338 7.08 -8.20 -3.05
N ALA A 339 7.85 -8.04 -1.98
CA ALA A 339 9.29 -7.77 -2.06
C ALA A 339 10.14 -8.96 -2.54
N ASP A 340 9.60 -10.17 -2.68
CA ASP A 340 10.35 -11.28 -3.31
C ASP A 340 10.45 -11.09 -4.83
N CYS A 341 9.43 -10.47 -5.45
CA CYS A 341 9.38 -10.23 -6.89
C CYS A 341 9.77 -8.80 -7.27
N HIS A 342 9.28 -7.80 -6.54
CA HIS A 342 9.46 -6.37 -6.88
C HIS A 342 10.67 -5.70 -6.23
N MET A 343 11.24 -6.33 -5.20
CA MET A 343 12.47 -5.88 -4.54
C MET A 343 13.48 -7.03 -4.41
N PRO A 344 13.79 -7.72 -5.52
CA PRO A 344 14.59 -8.93 -5.47
C PRO A 344 16.00 -8.60 -4.94
N TYR A 345 16.66 -9.60 -4.36
CA TYR A 345 18.02 -9.38 -3.91
C TYR A 345 18.97 -9.18 -5.09
N LYS A 346 19.77 -8.11 -5.04
CA LYS A 346 20.84 -7.81 -5.98
C LYS A 346 22.20 -8.09 -5.33
N ARG A 347 23.17 -8.52 -6.14
CA ARG A 347 24.56 -8.68 -5.73
C ARG A 347 25.46 -7.73 -6.52
N GLU A 348 26.27 -6.96 -5.82
CA GLU A 348 27.30 -6.08 -6.41
C GLU A 348 28.63 -6.33 -5.68
N GLY A 349 29.60 -6.90 -6.41
CA GLY A 349 30.80 -7.45 -5.79
C GLY A 349 30.46 -8.50 -4.72
N ALA A 350 30.96 -8.30 -3.51
CA ALA A 350 30.70 -9.21 -2.38
C ALA A 350 29.41 -8.89 -1.60
N GLN A 351 28.73 -7.77 -1.89
CA GLN A 351 27.58 -7.32 -1.11
C GLN A 351 26.25 -7.80 -1.72
N LYS A 352 25.31 -8.17 -0.85
CA LYS A 352 23.92 -8.51 -1.21
C LYS A 352 22.98 -7.53 -0.53
N PHE A 353 22.03 -6.96 -1.27
CA PHE A 353 21.05 -6.00 -0.76
C PHE A 353 19.73 -6.16 -1.52
N SER A 354 18.64 -5.61 -1.00
CA SER A 354 17.35 -5.57 -1.70
C SER A 354 17.35 -4.42 -2.71
N ASP A 355 17.00 -4.71 -3.96
CA ASP A 355 16.84 -3.70 -5.00
C ASP A 355 15.62 -2.82 -4.65
N HIS A 356 15.81 -1.51 -4.52
CA HIS A 356 14.72 -0.56 -4.27
C HIS A 356 14.24 0.12 -5.56
N HIS A 357 14.72 -0.33 -6.72
CA HIS A 357 14.12 0.01 -8.01
C HIS A 357 12.81 -0.79 -8.19
N VAL A 358 11.76 -0.37 -7.49
CA VAL A 358 10.44 -1.02 -7.58
C VAL A 358 9.84 -0.75 -8.95
N ASN A 359 9.82 -1.79 -9.78
CA ASN A 359 9.30 -1.77 -11.15
C ASN A 359 8.69 -3.13 -11.52
N SER A 360 8.41 -3.35 -12.81
CA SER A 360 7.89 -4.63 -13.30
C SER A 360 8.93 -5.76 -13.14
N PRO A 361 8.60 -6.87 -12.44
CA PRO A 361 9.52 -8.01 -12.27
C PRO A 361 9.90 -8.68 -13.59
N LEU A 362 9.12 -8.46 -14.67
CA LEU A 362 9.43 -8.97 -16.01
C LEU A 362 10.67 -8.33 -16.64
N LEU A 363 11.14 -7.21 -16.10
CA LEU A 363 12.40 -6.58 -16.50
C LEU A 363 13.62 -7.29 -15.88
N HIS A 364 13.41 -8.07 -14.81
CA HIS A 364 14.47 -8.70 -14.00
C HIS A 364 14.12 -10.16 -13.63
N VAL A 365 13.65 -10.94 -14.61
CA VAL A 365 13.15 -12.32 -14.43
C VAL A 365 14.16 -13.23 -13.73
N GLU A 366 15.45 -13.03 -14.00
CA GLU A 366 16.56 -13.80 -13.46
C GLU A 366 16.67 -13.68 -11.94
N ARG A 367 16.31 -12.51 -11.38
CA ARG A 367 16.35 -12.25 -9.94
C ARG A 367 14.98 -12.38 -9.27
N SER A 368 13.91 -12.04 -9.99
CA SER A 368 12.55 -12.03 -9.43
C SER A 368 11.86 -13.39 -9.49
N CYS A 369 12.18 -14.24 -10.46
CA CYS A 369 11.45 -15.49 -10.71
C CYS A 369 12.34 -16.73 -10.62
N GLN A 370 13.53 -16.70 -11.21
CA GLN A 370 14.39 -17.89 -11.35
C GLN A 370 15.03 -18.37 -10.04
N VAL A 371 14.94 -17.57 -8.98
CA VAL A 371 15.29 -18.01 -7.61
C VAL A 371 14.42 -19.17 -7.11
N CYS A 372 13.20 -19.31 -7.65
CA CYS A 372 12.24 -20.37 -7.31
C CYS A 372 11.83 -21.23 -8.51
N HIS A 373 11.93 -20.70 -9.73
CA HIS A 373 11.46 -21.35 -10.95
C HIS A 373 12.63 -21.82 -11.84
N PRO A 374 12.77 -23.13 -12.11
CA PRO A 374 13.83 -23.66 -12.95
C PRO A 374 13.50 -23.57 -14.44
N TYR A 375 13.03 -22.40 -14.90
CA TYR A 375 12.63 -22.14 -16.29
C TYR A 375 13.43 -20.98 -16.87
N SER A 376 13.64 -21.00 -18.19
CA SER A 376 14.32 -19.91 -18.90
C SER A 376 13.55 -18.58 -18.80
N ASP A 377 14.24 -17.46 -18.96
CA ASP A 377 13.61 -16.13 -18.96
C ASP A 377 12.47 -16.04 -19.97
N THR A 378 12.70 -16.55 -21.19
CA THR A 378 11.72 -16.58 -22.27
C THR A 378 10.48 -17.36 -21.89
N GLU A 379 10.64 -18.51 -21.23
CA GLU A 379 9.51 -19.34 -20.80
C GLU A 379 8.72 -18.67 -19.68
N VAL A 380 9.40 -18.11 -18.67
CA VAL A 380 8.73 -17.38 -17.59
C VAL A 380 7.96 -16.18 -18.15
N LYS A 381 8.58 -15.35 -18.99
CA LYS A 381 7.92 -14.22 -19.65
C LYS A 381 6.70 -14.66 -20.46
N SER A 382 6.85 -15.71 -21.28
CA SER A 382 5.75 -16.25 -22.09
C SER A 382 4.56 -16.71 -21.24
N ARG A 383 4.81 -17.36 -20.09
CA ARG A 383 3.75 -17.79 -19.16
C ARG A 383 3.02 -16.59 -18.55
N VAL A 384 3.76 -15.57 -18.10
CA VAL A 384 3.15 -14.35 -17.55
C VAL A 384 2.34 -13.62 -18.61
N GLU A 385 2.91 -13.38 -19.79
CA GLU A 385 2.20 -12.73 -20.89
C GLU A 385 0.96 -13.50 -21.37
N THR A 386 0.98 -14.84 -21.29
CA THR A 386 -0.19 -15.66 -21.61
C THR A 386 -1.32 -15.44 -20.61
N ILE A 387 -0.99 -15.34 -19.32
CA ILE A 387 -1.97 -14.98 -18.27
C ILE A 387 -2.52 -13.59 -18.55
N GLN A 388 -1.65 -12.60 -18.73
CA GLN A 388 -2.04 -11.21 -18.95
C GLN A 388 -2.89 -11.05 -20.21
N ALA A 389 -2.55 -11.73 -21.30
CA ALA A 389 -3.33 -11.70 -22.54
C ALA A 389 -4.75 -12.29 -22.35
N ARG A 390 -4.88 -13.36 -21.55
CA ARG A 390 -6.18 -13.95 -21.22
C ARG A 390 -7.00 -13.02 -20.33
N THR A 391 -6.39 -12.42 -19.31
CA THR A 391 -7.04 -11.44 -18.44
C THR A 391 -7.50 -10.24 -19.26
N LYS A 392 -6.63 -9.64 -20.09
CA LYS A 392 -7.00 -8.51 -20.95
C LYS A 392 -8.18 -8.83 -21.85
N LYS A 393 -8.19 -10.01 -22.49
CA LYS A 393 -9.31 -10.42 -23.34
C LYS A 393 -10.64 -10.49 -22.57
N LEU A 394 -10.62 -11.00 -21.33
CA LEU A 394 -11.80 -11.05 -20.47
C LEU A 394 -12.20 -9.66 -19.97
N LEU A 395 -11.22 -8.83 -19.62
CA LEU A 395 -11.43 -7.45 -19.15
C LEU A 395 -12.13 -6.63 -20.24
N ASP A 396 -11.64 -6.69 -21.46
CA ASP A 396 -12.24 -5.99 -22.61
C ASP A 396 -13.69 -6.45 -22.85
N ALA A 397 -13.99 -7.72 -22.59
CA ALA A 397 -15.34 -8.25 -22.72
C ALA A 397 -16.26 -7.77 -21.58
N ALA A 398 -15.74 -7.67 -20.36
CA ALA A 398 -16.44 -7.14 -19.19
C ALA A 398 -16.71 -5.63 -19.31
N GLU A 399 -15.73 -4.85 -19.77
CA GLU A 399 -15.86 -3.41 -20.04
C GLU A 399 -16.93 -3.17 -21.10
N ARG A 400 -16.86 -3.86 -22.25
CA ARG A 400 -17.89 -3.76 -23.29
C ARG A 400 -19.27 -4.14 -22.77
N ALA A 401 -19.40 -5.26 -22.06
CA ALA A 401 -20.70 -5.68 -21.52
C ALA A 401 -21.27 -4.65 -20.53
N THR A 402 -20.43 -4.10 -19.66
CA THR A 402 -20.82 -3.08 -18.68
C THR A 402 -21.22 -1.77 -19.35
N VAL A 403 -20.48 -1.32 -20.37
CA VAL A 403 -20.84 -0.14 -21.18
C VAL A 403 -22.13 -0.36 -21.94
N ASP A 404 -22.31 -1.52 -22.59
CA ASP A 404 -23.55 -1.88 -23.27
C ASP A 404 -24.77 -1.81 -22.30
N LEU A 405 -24.60 -2.20 -21.02
CA LEU A 405 -25.63 -2.06 -19.99
C LEU A 405 -25.88 -0.59 -19.62
N ILE A 406 -24.81 0.20 -19.44
CA ILE A 406 -24.91 1.64 -19.17
C ILE A 406 -25.72 2.34 -20.26
N ASP A 407 -25.41 2.05 -21.53
CA ASP A 407 -26.07 2.65 -22.69
C ASP A 407 -27.54 2.17 -22.78
N ALA A 408 -27.84 0.91 -22.44
CA ALA A 408 -29.22 0.42 -22.39
C ALA A 408 -30.05 1.14 -21.31
N LEU A 409 -29.46 1.36 -20.12
CA LEU A 409 -30.07 2.12 -19.02
C LEU A 409 -30.31 3.59 -19.41
N GLU A 410 -29.32 4.23 -20.02
CA GLU A 410 -29.43 5.62 -20.53
C GLU A 410 -30.57 5.73 -21.54
N LYS A 411 -30.64 4.80 -22.50
CA LYS A 411 -31.71 4.75 -23.49
C LYS A 411 -33.09 4.54 -22.86
N ALA A 412 -33.24 3.56 -21.98
CA ALA A 412 -34.52 3.28 -21.34
C ALA A 412 -35.03 4.47 -20.51
N LYS A 413 -34.11 5.18 -19.84
CA LYS A 413 -34.42 6.43 -19.14
C LYS A 413 -34.87 7.54 -20.09
N ALA A 414 -34.20 7.70 -21.24
CA ALA A 414 -34.60 8.65 -22.27
C ALA A 414 -35.97 8.31 -22.90
N ASP A 415 -36.30 7.01 -22.98
CA ASP A 415 -37.59 6.52 -23.45
C ASP A 415 -38.70 6.61 -22.36
N GLY A 416 -38.39 7.13 -21.17
CA GLY A 416 -39.36 7.46 -20.12
C GLY A 416 -39.48 6.45 -18.98
N ALA A 417 -38.63 5.42 -18.93
CA ALA A 417 -38.63 4.48 -17.81
C ALA A 417 -38.30 5.17 -16.48
N THR A 418 -39.07 4.84 -15.43
CA THR A 418 -38.89 5.40 -14.09
C THR A 418 -37.70 4.78 -13.37
N GLU A 419 -37.18 5.46 -12.35
CA GLU A 419 -36.12 4.91 -11.49
C GLU A 419 -36.53 3.57 -10.85
N SER A 420 -37.81 3.41 -10.50
CA SER A 420 -38.33 2.18 -9.91
C SER A 420 -38.30 1.00 -10.87
N GLU A 421 -38.56 1.24 -12.16
CA GLU A 421 -38.50 0.22 -13.21
C GLU A 421 -37.05 -0.17 -13.53
N LEU A 422 -36.13 0.79 -13.48
CA LEU A 422 -34.70 0.57 -13.77
C LEU A 422 -33.90 0.05 -12.57
N ALA A 423 -34.45 0.07 -11.35
CA ALA A 423 -33.73 -0.23 -10.11
C ALA A 423 -32.96 -1.56 -10.15
N ALA A 424 -33.58 -2.63 -10.66
CA ALA A 424 -32.94 -3.94 -10.76
C ALA A 424 -31.75 -3.94 -11.73
N ALA A 425 -31.89 -3.28 -12.89
CA ALA A 425 -30.81 -3.17 -13.87
C ALA A 425 -29.69 -2.23 -13.39
N SER A 426 -30.02 -1.14 -12.68
CA SER A 426 -29.03 -0.25 -12.07
C SER A 426 -28.23 -0.95 -10.95
N ALA A 427 -28.87 -1.83 -10.16
CA ALA A 427 -28.16 -2.66 -9.19
C ALA A 427 -27.20 -3.64 -9.88
N LEU A 428 -27.61 -4.24 -11.00
CA LEU A 428 -26.75 -5.11 -11.80
C LEU A 428 -25.58 -4.34 -12.44
N GLN A 429 -25.79 -3.10 -12.89
CA GLN A 429 -24.70 -2.24 -13.35
C GLN A 429 -23.68 -2.01 -12.24
N ARG A 430 -24.14 -1.63 -11.04
CA ARG A 430 -23.25 -1.41 -9.89
C ARG A 430 -22.35 -2.61 -9.65
N ARG A 431 -22.91 -3.82 -9.63
CA ARG A 431 -22.18 -5.07 -9.39
C ARG A 431 -21.21 -5.42 -10.53
N ALA A 432 -21.65 -5.27 -11.78
CA ALA A 432 -20.84 -5.52 -12.97
C ALA A 432 -19.65 -4.56 -13.06
N GLN A 433 -19.91 -3.28 -12.83
CA GLN A 433 -18.91 -2.23 -12.88
C GLN A 433 -17.91 -2.37 -11.73
N TRP A 434 -18.37 -2.65 -10.51
CA TRP A 434 -17.48 -2.91 -9.37
C TRP A 434 -16.48 -4.02 -9.67
N ARG A 435 -16.93 -5.15 -10.22
CA ARG A 435 -16.07 -6.30 -10.56
C ARG A 435 -15.14 -6.04 -11.74
N THR A 436 -15.64 -5.36 -12.77
CA THR A 436 -14.82 -4.94 -13.92
C THR A 436 -13.68 -4.03 -13.42
N ASP A 437 -14.03 -3.00 -12.65
CA ASP A 437 -13.08 -2.03 -12.13
C ASP A 437 -12.10 -2.63 -11.13
N PHE A 438 -12.53 -3.58 -10.29
CA PHE A 438 -11.65 -4.27 -9.34
C PHE A 438 -10.49 -5.01 -10.02
N VAL A 439 -10.71 -5.56 -11.22
CA VAL A 439 -9.64 -6.19 -12.01
C VAL A 439 -8.92 -5.17 -12.88
N ALA A 440 -9.62 -4.17 -13.44
CA ALA A 440 -9.01 -3.13 -14.28
C ALA A 440 -8.05 -2.20 -13.50
N ALA A 441 -8.36 -1.95 -12.23
CA ALA A 441 -7.56 -1.10 -11.36
C ALA A 441 -6.32 -1.81 -10.82
N GLU A 442 -6.28 -3.15 -10.85
CA GLU A 442 -5.16 -3.95 -10.35
C GLU A 442 -4.07 -4.12 -11.41
N ASN A 443 -2.83 -3.81 -11.03
CA ASN A 443 -1.77 -3.54 -12.00
C ASN A 443 -1.03 -4.78 -12.54
N SER A 444 -1.35 -5.99 -12.08
CA SER A 444 -0.66 -7.21 -12.53
C SER A 444 -1.20 -7.75 -13.84
N MET A 445 -2.32 -7.19 -14.33
CA MET A 445 -3.13 -7.74 -15.42
C MET A 445 -3.49 -9.22 -15.13
N GLY A 446 -3.89 -9.47 -13.88
CA GLY A 446 -4.31 -10.77 -13.36
C GLY A 446 -3.19 -11.74 -13.01
N PHE A 447 -1.90 -11.40 -13.15
CA PHE A 447 -0.81 -12.31 -12.78
C PHE A 447 -0.83 -12.68 -11.29
N HIS A 448 -1.19 -11.74 -10.41
CA HIS A 448 -1.20 -11.98 -8.96
C HIS A 448 -2.17 -13.08 -8.54
N ALA A 449 -3.38 -13.12 -9.13
CA ALA A 449 -4.35 -14.20 -8.92
C ALA A 449 -5.15 -14.51 -10.21
N PRO A 450 -4.58 -15.30 -11.15
CA PRO A 450 -5.13 -15.43 -12.49
C PRO A 450 -6.53 -16.03 -12.56
N GLN A 451 -6.79 -17.05 -11.74
CA GLN A 451 -8.10 -17.71 -11.69
C GLN A 451 -9.15 -16.81 -11.04
N GLU A 452 -8.76 -16.04 -10.03
CA GLU A 452 -9.65 -15.11 -9.36
C GLU A 452 -10.02 -13.94 -10.28
N ALA A 453 -9.05 -13.31 -10.93
CA ALA A 453 -9.30 -12.26 -11.92
C ALA A 453 -10.25 -12.76 -13.02
N ALA A 454 -10.05 -13.97 -13.54
CA ALA A 454 -10.94 -14.55 -14.54
C ALA A 454 -12.37 -14.82 -14.01
N ARG A 455 -12.51 -15.29 -12.76
CA ARG A 455 -13.82 -15.49 -12.11
C ARG A 455 -14.56 -14.17 -11.96
N ILE A 456 -13.90 -13.15 -11.42
CA ILE A 456 -14.47 -11.81 -11.19
C ILE A 456 -14.95 -11.19 -12.52
N LEU A 457 -14.14 -11.29 -13.58
CA LEU A 457 -14.51 -10.80 -14.91
C LEU A 457 -15.67 -11.60 -15.53
N GLY A 458 -15.73 -12.91 -15.28
CA GLY A 458 -16.87 -13.73 -15.69
C GLY A 458 -18.18 -13.28 -15.04
N GLU A 459 -18.16 -13.02 -13.73
CA GLU A 459 -19.31 -12.46 -13.00
C GLU A 459 -19.69 -11.06 -13.49
N ALA A 460 -18.69 -10.21 -13.77
CA ALA A 460 -18.94 -8.88 -14.31
C ALA A 460 -19.72 -8.93 -15.63
N ILE A 461 -19.30 -9.81 -16.56
CA ILE A 461 -19.98 -10.04 -17.83
C ILE A 461 -21.40 -10.55 -17.59
N ASP A 462 -21.57 -11.54 -16.71
CA ASP A 462 -22.88 -12.12 -16.41
C ASP A 462 -23.86 -11.08 -15.82
N PHE A 463 -23.46 -10.32 -14.80
CA PHE A 463 -24.29 -9.26 -14.23
C PHE A 463 -24.63 -8.18 -15.26
N ALA A 464 -23.68 -7.80 -16.10
CA ALA A 464 -23.93 -6.81 -17.16
C ALA A 464 -25.00 -7.31 -18.16
N ARG A 465 -24.90 -8.58 -18.60
CA ARG A 465 -25.87 -9.16 -19.54
C ARG A 465 -27.24 -9.41 -18.90
N GLN A 466 -27.29 -9.83 -17.64
CA GLN A 466 -28.56 -9.90 -16.89
C GLN A 466 -29.22 -8.53 -16.79
N GLY A 467 -28.44 -7.47 -16.55
CA GLY A 467 -28.95 -6.10 -16.51
C GLY A 467 -29.57 -5.67 -17.84
N GLN A 468 -28.94 -6.02 -18.96
CA GLN A 468 -29.48 -5.70 -20.30
C GLN A 468 -30.80 -6.43 -20.56
N ILE A 469 -30.87 -7.71 -20.19
CA ILE A 469 -32.11 -8.49 -20.30
C ILE A 469 -33.22 -7.87 -19.46
N ALA A 470 -32.91 -7.41 -18.24
CA ALA A 470 -33.85 -6.72 -17.38
C ALA A 470 -34.38 -5.43 -18.02
N VAL A 471 -33.51 -4.61 -18.62
CA VAL A 471 -33.91 -3.40 -19.36
C VAL A 471 -34.80 -3.74 -20.56
N LEU A 472 -34.39 -4.71 -21.39
CA LEU A 472 -35.15 -5.12 -22.59
C LEU A 472 -36.56 -5.64 -22.23
N SER A 473 -36.68 -6.32 -21.10
CA SER A 473 -37.96 -6.86 -20.61
C SER A 473 -38.95 -5.77 -20.18
N LEU A 474 -38.50 -4.54 -19.94
CA LEU A 474 -39.40 -3.39 -19.68
C LEU A 474 -40.09 -2.94 -20.97
N GLY A 475 -39.32 -2.82 -22.07
CA GLY A 475 -39.86 -2.42 -23.38
C GLY A 475 -40.88 -3.41 -23.95
N ALA A 476 -40.70 -4.71 -23.68
CA ALA A 476 -41.63 -5.76 -24.08
C ALA A 476 -42.98 -5.74 -23.32
N LYS A 477 -43.06 -5.05 -22.17
CA LYS A 477 -44.31 -4.88 -21.41
C LYS A 477 -45.11 -3.64 -21.80
N GLN A 478 -44.49 -2.72 -22.54
CA GLN A 478 -45.10 -1.45 -22.98
C GLN A 478 -45.64 -1.50 -24.42
N GLN A 479 -45.33 -2.56 -25.17
CA GLN A 479 -45.97 -2.93 -26.44
C GLN A 479 -47.12 -3.90 -26.18
#